data_AF-M5DX21-F1
#
_entry.id   AF-M5DX21-F1
#
_cell.length_a   1.000
_cell.length_b   1.000
_cell.length_c   1.000
_cell.angle_alpha   90.00
_cell.angle_beta   90.00
_cell.angle_gamma   90.00
#
_symmetry.space_group_name_H-M   'P 1'
#
loop_
_entity.id
_entity.type
_entity.pdbx_description
1 polymer ?
#
loop_
_entity_poly.entity_id
_entity_poly.type
_entity_poly.pdbx_seq_one_letter_code
_entity_poly.pdbx_strand_id
1 'polypeptide(L)'
;MEREYRVNCPAGAEEELRNAARHLNDKMEEIKNASSAAGKVIGTDRIAVIAALNITHHMLEIETQQNTIDTELKKLHASIDAALDQDVQLEL
;
A
#
# COMPACT_ATOMS: atom_id res chain seq x y z
N MET A 1 -1.06 8.32 -19.63
CA MET A 1 -1.43 7.25 -20.61
C MET A 1 -2.75 7.62 -21.26
N GLU A 2 -2.84 7.53 -22.60
CA GLU A 2 -4.03 7.96 -23.36
C GLU A 2 -4.95 6.77 -23.66
N ARG A 3 -5.58 6.20 -22.62
CA ARG A 3 -6.61 5.16 -22.80
C ARG A 3 -7.79 5.42 -21.89
N GLU A 4 -8.99 5.37 -22.46
CA GLU A 4 -10.23 5.52 -21.73
C GLU A 4 -10.80 4.16 -21.36
N TYR A 5 -11.19 4.00 -20.09
CA TYR A 5 -11.77 2.78 -19.56
C TYR A 5 -13.07 3.10 -18.84
N ARG A 6 -14.07 2.24 -19.04
CA ARG A 6 -15.31 2.26 -18.26
C ARG A 6 -15.15 1.30 -17.08
N VAL A 7 -15.39 1.80 -15.89
CA VAL A 7 -15.32 1.04 -14.64
C VAL A 7 -16.64 1.23 -13.87
N ASN A 8 -17.05 0.20 -13.14
CA ASN A 8 -18.18 0.32 -12.23
C ASN A 8 -17.77 1.21 -11.05
N CYS A 9 -18.53 2.29 -10.83
CA CYS A 9 -18.32 3.21 -9.73
C CYS A 9 -19.53 3.13 -8.79
N PRO A 10 -19.38 2.57 -7.58
CA PRO A 10 -20.37 2.71 -6.52
C PRO A 10 -20.60 4.19 -6.18
N ALA A 11 -21.81 4.52 -5.72
CA ALA A 11 -22.13 5.89 -5.32
C ALA A 11 -21.23 6.32 -4.15
N GLY A 12 -20.56 7.47 -4.29
CA GLY A 12 -19.63 8.02 -3.29
C GLY A 12 -18.18 7.59 -3.46
N ALA A 13 -17.87 6.64 -4.36
CA ALA A 13 -16.50 6.18 -4.61
C ALA A 13 -15.80 6.92 -5.78
N GLU A 14 -16.45 7.93 -6.37
CA GLU A 14 -15.97 8.61 -7.58
C GLU A 14 -14.59 9.23 -7.40
N GLU A 15 -14.37 9.91 -6.26
CA GLU A 15 -13.10 10.57 -5.97
C GLU A 15 -11.98 9.56 -5.70
N GLU A 16 -12.27 8.50 -4.93
CA GLU A 16 -11.31 7.42 -4.64
C GLU A 16 -10.89 6.69 -5.91
N LEU A 17 -11.84 6.34 -6.79
CA LEU A 17 -11.52 5.70 -8.06
C LEU A 17 -10.75 6.64 -9.00
N ARG A 18 -11.01 7.94 -8.99
CA ARG A 18 -10.21 8.94 -9.73
C ARG A 18 -8.79 9.04 -9.17
N ASN A 19 -8.63 9.01 -7.85
CA ASN A 19 -7.31 8.98 -7.21
C ASN A 19 -6.55 7.70 -7.57
N ALA A 20 -7.19 6.54 -7.51
CA ALA A 20 -6.60 5.26 -7.91
C ALA A 20 -6.18 5.26 -9.39
N ALA A 21 -7.02 5.79 -10.28
CA ALA A 21 -6.70 5.92 -11.71
C ALA A 21 -5.50 6.83 -11.97
N ARG A 22 -5.41 7.98 -11.28
CA ARG A 22 -4.23 8.86 -11.34
C ARG A 22 -2.98 8.15 -10.86
N HIS A 23 -3.05 7.50 -9.70
CA HIS A 23 -1.91 6.79 -9.14
C HIS A 23 -1.40 5.67 -10.07
N LEU A 24 -2.31 4.88 -10.65
CA LEU A 24 -1.96 3.88 -11.65
C LEU A 24 -1.29 4.52 -12.87
N ASN A 25 -1.85 5.63 -13.38
CA ASN A 25 -1.31 6.34 -14.53
C ASN A 25 0.13 6.82 -14.29
N ASP A 26 0.38 7.43 -13.14
CA ASP A 26 1.69 7.94 -12.77
C ASP A 26 2.72 6.80 -12.68
N LYS A 27 2.34 5.66 -12.09
CA LYS A 27 3.20 4.49 -12.02
C LYS A 27 3.49 3.90 -13.40
N MET A 28 2.51 3.88 -14.31
CA MET A 28 2.72 3.46 -15.68
C MET A 28 3.67 4.40 -16.45
N GLU A 29 3.58 5.71 -16.22
CA GLU A 29 4.47 6.70 -16.82
C GLU A 29 5.91 6.58 -16.30
N GLU A 30 6.08 6.37 -15.00
CA GLU A 30 7.38 6.09 -14.38
C GLU A 30 8.05 4.86 -15.03
N ILE A 31 7.32 3.75 -15.14
CA ILE A 31 7.83 2.50 -15.75
C ILE A 31 8.16 2.72 -17.23
N LYS A 32 7.30 3.42 -17.98
CA LYS A 32 7.55 3.76 -19.37
C LYS A 32 8.86 4.53 -19.51
N ASN A 33 9.02 5.61 -18.75
CA ASN A 33 10.18 6.49 -18.79
C ASN A 33 11.47 5.74 -18.45
N ALA A 34 11.47 4.96 -17.37
CA ALA A 34 12.60 4.13 -16.96
C ALA A 34 13.00 3.11 -18.03
N SER A 35 12.02 2.44 -18.66
CA SER A 35 12.29 1.46 -19.71
C SER A 35 12.85 2.09 -21.00
N SER A 36 12.31 3.24 -21.41
CA SER A 36 12.80 3.96 -22.58
C SER A 36 14.23 4.51 -22.40
N ALA A 37 14.57 4.97 -21.19
CA ALA A 37 15.93 5.43 -20.88
C ALA A 37 16.96 4.29 -20.97
N ALA A 38 16.56 3.06 -20.64
CA ALA A 38 17.37 1.86 -20.78
C ALA A 38 17.40 1.29 -22.22
N GLY A 39 16.86 2.03 -23.21
CA GLY A 39 16.81 1.60 -24.62
C GLY A 39 15.80 0.47 -24.90
N LYS A 40 14.94 0.12 -23.94
CA LYS A 40 13.97 -0.97 -24.06
C LYS A 40 12.54 -0.43 -24.13
N VAL A 41 11.95 -0.45 -25.32
CA VAL A 41 10.55 -0.10 -25.50
C VAL A 41 9.66 -1.26 -25.05
N ILE A 42 8.82 -1.01 -24.04
CA ILE A 42 7.85 -1.99 -23.53
C ILE A 42 6.45 -1.56 -23.97
N GLY A 43 5.64 -2.52 -24.43
CA GLY A 43 4.25 -2.26 -24.80
C GLY A 43 3.39 -1.87 -23.60
N THR A 44 2.37 -1.03 -23.84
CA THR A 44 1.50 -0.46 -22.80
C THR A 44 0.82 -1.52 -21.93
N ASP A 45 0.38 -2.64 -22.50
CA ASP A 45 -0.29 -3.70 -21.73
C ASP A 45 0.64 -4.33 -20.70
N ARG A 46 1.90 -4.53 -21.07
CA ARG A 46 2.92 -5.03 -20.15
C ARG A 46 3.28 -3.98 -19.09
N ILE A 47 3.32 -2.70 -19.45
CA ILE A 47 3.49 -1.61 -18.48
C ILE A 47 2.35 -1.62 -17.45
N ALA A 48 1.10 -1.80 -17.89
CA ALA A 48 -0.06 -1.86 -17.01
C ALA A 48 0.04 -3.02 -16.01
N VAL A 49 0.42 -4.22 -16.48
CA VAL A 49 0.61 -5.40 -15.61
C VAL A 49 1.73 -5.16 -14.59
N ILE A 50 2.86 -4.58 -15.01
CA ILE A 50 3.97 -4.28 -14.08
C ILE A 50 3.53 -3.23 -13.06
N ALA A 51 2.83 -2.19 -13.48
CA ALA A 51 2.31 -1.16 -12.57
C ALA A 51 1.37 -1.75 -11.52
N ALA A 52 0.42 -2.58 -11.96
CA ALA A 52 -0.52 -3.27 -11.05
C ALA A 52 0.23 -4.15 -10.04
N LEU A 53 1.19 -4.97 -10.49
CA LEU A 53 1.98 -5.82 -9.60
C LEU A 53 2.78 -5.01 -8.57
N ASN A 54 3.39 -3.90 -8.98
CA ASN A 54 4.15 -3.04 -8.07
C ASN A 54 3.25 -2.39 -7.01
N ILE A 55 2.06 -1.91 -7.40
CA ILE A 55 1.09 -1.32 -6.47
C ILE A 55 0.59 -2.38 -5.47
N THR A 56 0.22 -3.57 -5.95
CA THR A 56 -0.21 -4.67 -5.08
C THR A 56 0.91 -5.10 -4.13
N HIS A 57 2.16 -5.16 -4.60
CA HIS A 57 3.29 -5.49 -3.74
C HIS A 57 3.45 -4.48 -2.60
N HIS A 58 3.40 -3.18 -2.91
CA HIS A 58 3.50 -2.12 -1.90
C HIS A 58 2.34 -2.16 -0.90
N MET A 59 1.11 -2.44 -1.36
CA MET A 59 -0.04 -2.62 -0.48
C MET A 59 0.18 -3.77 0.52
N LEU A 60 0.63 -4.93 0.04
CA LEU A 60 0.91 -6.10 0.90
C LEU A 60 2.07 -5.84 1.88
N GLU A 61 3.07 -5.06 1.46
CA GLU A 61 4.16 -4.63 2.34
C GLU A 61 3.65 -3.75 3.48
N ILE A 62 2.79 -2.78 3.18
CA ILE A 62 2.14 -1.92 4.19
C ILE A 62 1.29 -2.77 5.16
N GLU A 63 0.49 -3.70 4.67
CA GLU A 63 -0.31 -4.60 5.52
C GLU A 63 0.59 -5.43 6.46
N THR A 64 1.72 -5.92 5.96
CA THR A 64 2.69 -6.66 6.77
C THR A 64 3.33 -5.79 7.85
N GLN A 65 3.69 -4.55 7.50
CA GLN A 65 4.24 -3.57 8.45
C GLN A 65 3.22 -3.22 9.54
N GLN A 66 1.94 -3.00 9.18
CA GLN A 66 0.88 -2.73 10.15
C GLN A 66 0.69 -3.89 11.13
N ASN A 67 0.64 -5.13 10.64
CA ASN A 67 0.56 -6.31 11.51
C ASN A 67 1.75 -6.43 12.48
N THR A 68 2.94 -6.02 12.03
CA THR A 68 4.14 -6.00 12.88
C THR A 68 4.00 -4.94 13.98
N ILE A 69 3.57 -3.73 13.62
CA ILE A 69 3.33 -2.63 14.57
C ILE A 69 2.27 -3.03 15.60
N ASP A 70 1.16 -3.63 15.17
CA ASP A 70 0.11 -4.11 16.08
C ASP A 70 0.61 -5.16 17.06
N THR A 71 1.52 -6.03 16.60
CA THR A 71 2.15 -7.04 17.46
C THR A 71 3.04 -6.40 18.51
N GLU A 72 3.85 -5.41 18.12
CA GLU A 72 4.72 -4.69 19.06
C GLU A 72 3.90 -3.84 20.05
N LEU A 73 2.83 -3.18 19.62
CA LEU A 73 1.91 -2.47 20.51
C LEU A 73 1.29 -3.39 21.56
N LYS A 74 0.86 -4.60 21.16
CA LYS A 74 0.33 -5.60 22.10
C LYS A 74 1.37 -6.05 23.13
N LYS A 75 2.63 -6.23 22.72
CA LYS A 75 3.73 -6.58 23.65
C LYS A 75 4.01 -5.44 24.63
N LEU A 76 3.97 -4.20 24.16
CA LEU A 76 4.17 -3.03 25.02
C LEU A 76 3.04 -2.91 26.05
N HIS A 77 1.78 -3.05 25.63
CA HIS A 77 0.64 -3.07 26.56
C HIS A 77 0.79 -4.17 27.62
N ALA A 78 1.10 -5.41 27.20
CA ALA A 78 1.29 -6.51 28.16
C ALA A 78 2.44 -6.25 29.15
N SER A 79 3.51 -5.58 28.72
CA SER A 79 4.63 -5.21 29.60
C SER A 79 4.22 -4.14 30.61
N ILE A 80 3.40 -3.17 30.20
CA ILE A 80 2.86 -2.13 31.08
C ILE A 80 1.92 -2.75 32.11
N ASP A 81 0.99 -3.59 31.68
CA ASP A 81 0.05 -4.27 32.57
C ASP A 81 0.80 -5.11 33.62
N ALA A 82 1.84 -5.85 33.20
CA ALA A 82 2.66 -6.64 34.12
C ALA A 82 3.43 -5.78 35.13
N ALA A 83 3.96 -4.62 34.72
CA ALA A 83 4.67 -3.72 35.63
C ALA A 83 3.73 -3.08 36.66
N LEU A 84 2.52 -2.68 36.23
CA LEU A 84 1.50 -2.13 37.11
C LEU A 84 1.00 -3.18 38.13
N ASP A 85 0.78 -4.42 37.70
CA ASP A 85 0.39 -5.51 38.60
C ASP A 85 1.48 -5.83 39.64
N GLN A 86 2.76 -5.70 39.25
CA GLN A 86 3.88 -5.93 40.15
C GLN A 86 4.01 -4.85 41.23
N ASP A 87 3.77 -3.58 40.89
CA ASP A 87 3.76 -2.47 41.85
C ASP A 87 2.60 -2.63 42.87
N VAL A 88 1.42 -3.05 42.42
CA VAL A 88 0.26 -3.30 43.31
C VAL A 88 0.53 -4.44 44.30
N GLN A 89 1.32 -5.45 43.93
CA GLN A 89 1.69 -6.55 44.83
C GLN A 89 2.74 -6.16 45.88
N LEU A 90 3.51 -5.09 45.66
CA LEU A 90 4.51 -4.60 46.61
C LEU A 90 3.92 -3.68 47.69
N GLU A 91 2.70 -3.17 47.49
CA GLU A 91 1.99 -2.30 48.44
C GLU A 91 1.06 -3.06 49.43
N LEU A 92 0.94 -4.39 49.31
CA LEU A 92 0.19 -5.29 50.21
C LEU A 92 1.13 -6.10 51.13
#